data_AF-A0A2N1UMP0-F1
#
_entry.id   AF-A0A2N1UMP0-F1
#
_cell.length_a   1.000
_cell.length_b   1.000
_cell.length_c   1.000
_cell.angle_alpha   90.00
_cell.angle_beta   90.00
_cell.angle_gamma   90.00
#
_symmetry.space_group_name_H-M   'P 1'
#
loop_
_entity.id
_entity.type
_entity.pdbx_description
1 polymer ?
#
loop_
_entity_poly.entity_id
_entity_poly.type
_entity_poly.pdbx_seq_one_letter_code
_entity_poly.pdbx_strand_id
1 'polypeptide(L)'
;MSTIQELLEEFHIEKTEVCEEMEKGVKDFVKFNMTKEAFDFSKNLTILINGFPNFKENYPYLFERYQDLNLQIKWLTLFWLSEREIIFLFEENFVKVFELEFFDIWEKIKLKLISISFCEDRDELKKKIIEALLRNKEIFTSQILVQDDKKYKPSISNWLLIYNRLLGTSPLPRLKIAQFLVSNSNVKKLKPLEKEKFRTLINLYEKLKLSSLTLEGFEEDISVNEEGKIGVIKEGIFYPENEKAIYSYKKAIKDLEDSAKFEKILQPLKQKNNIVEAYPSVLPENSVGTNGIRPIKEEISTKEKILAGYFKGHLEQKVIYNFEREIIDDTKKDSEKIKIILKQALVVPEIEKAIAALKILAQINELPELVKDEKIGQGFIVFLSELGETITVDDLKRLSNSIKYTNLLLQYILKNKLGLSENDSAKIGVQFANILSVFNRDFGKMVYFNADKGEFRWS
;
A
#
# COMPACT_ATOMS: atom_id res chain seq x y z
N MET A 1 -13.89 17.05 -16.36
CA MET A 1 -13.53 17.83 -15.16
C MET A 1 -14.52 18.97 -15.09
N SER A 2 -15.31 19.04 -14.02
CA SER A 2 -16.20 20.18 -13.76
C SER A 2 -15.36 21.45 -13.59
N THR A 3 -15.91 22.60 -13.97
CA THR A 3 -15.22 23.89 -13.73
C THR A 3 -15.16 24.19 -12.23
N ILE A 4 -14.17 24.98 -11.78
CA ILE A 4 -14.08 25.39 -10.36
C ILE A 4 -15.38 26.09 -9.93
N GLN A 5 -15.98 26.85 -10.84
CA GLN A 5 -17.22 27.57 -10.59
C GLN A 5 -18.42 26.63 -10.38
N GLU A 6 -18.53 25.55 -11.18
CA GLU A 6 -19.55 24.51 -10.96
C GLU A 6 -19.42 23.87 -9.57
N LEU A 7 -18.19 23.54 -9.14
CA LEU A 7 -17.95 22.96 -7.82
C LEU A 7 -18.32 23.94 -6.69
N LEU A 8 -18.00 25.23 -6.83
CA LEU A 8 -18.36 26.23 -5.83
C LEU A 8 -19.87 26.45 -5.74
N GLU A 9 -20.57 26.45 -6.87
CA GLU A 9 -22.04 26.57 -6.93
C GLU A 9 -22.75 25.34 -6.35
N GLU A 10 -22.17 24.14 -6.50
CA GLU A 10 -22.75 22.90 -6.02
C GLU A 10 -22.59 22.69 -4.50
N PHE A 11 -21.40 22.95 -3.95
CA PHE A 11 -21.04 22.43 -2.62
C PHE A 11 -21.31 23.38 -1.44
N HIS A 12 -21.56 24.67 -1.62
CA HIS A 12 -21.92 25.61 -0.53
C HIS A 12 -21.07 25.47 0.77
N ILE A 13 -19.74 25.47 0.64
CA ILE A 13 -18.80 25.18 1.74
C ILE A 13 -18.85 26.17 2.91
N GLU A 14 -19.55 27.29 2.76
CA GLU A 14 -19.85 28.24 3.83
C GLU A 14 -20.88 27.74 4.84
N LYS A 15 -21.56 26.62 4.57
CA LYS A 15 -22.56 26.02 5.44
C LYS A 15 -21.94 24.99 6.39
N THR A 16 -22.32 25.04 7.66
CA THR A 16 -21.81 24.13 8.70
C THR A 16 -22.17 22.68 8.42
N GLU A 17 -23.38 22.44 7.90
CA GLU A 17 -23.91 21.11 7.60
C GLU A 17 -23.09 20.40 6.51
N VAL A 18 -22.59 21.16 5.53
CA VAL A 18 -21.71 20.63 4.47
C VAL A 18 -20.39 20.17 5.07
N CYS A 19 -19.80 20.96 5.97
CA CYS A 19 -18.56 20.58 6.66
C CYS A 19 -18.76 19.30 7.49
N GLU A 20 -19.88 19.17 8.19
CA GLU A 20 -20.23 17.97 8.96
C GLU A 20 -20.44 16.73 8.08
N GLU A 21 -21.06 16.89 6.92
CA GLU A 21 -21.20 15.80 5.94
C GLU A 21 -19.84 15.35 5.40
N MET A 22 -18.94 16.29 5.11
CA MET A 22 -17.57 16.00 4.70
C MET A 22 -16.77 15.30 5.81
N GLU A 23 -16.91 15.71 7.07
CA GLU A 23 -16.31 15.02 8.22
C GLU A 23 -16.79 13.57 8.33
N LYS A 24 -18.09 13.32 8.09
CA LYS A 24 -18.64 11.97 8.04
C LYS A 24 -18.04 11.16 6.88
N GLY A 25 -17.92 11.76 5.69
CA GLY A 25 -17.28 11.12 4.53
C GLY A 25 -15.83 10.70 4.82
N VAL A 26 -15.05 11.57 5.48
CA VAL A 26 -13.67 11.23 5.89
C VAL A 26 -13.65 10.07 6.87
N LYS A 27 -14.55 10.01 7.86
CA LYS A 27 -14.66 8.87 8.78
C LYS A 27 -14.97 7.57 8.03
N ASP A 28 -15.83 7.61 7.02
CA ASP A 28 -16.12 6.45 6.18
C ASP A 28 -14.88 6.04 5.37
N PHE A 29 -14.11 6.99 4.84
CA PHE A 29 -12.84 6.68 4.16
C PHE A 29 -11.84 5.98 5.07
N VAL A 30 -11.71 6.41 6.32
CA VAL A 30 -10.85 5.75 7.31
C VAL A 30 -11.35 4.32 7.57
N LYS A 31 -12.64 4.19 7.92
CA LYS A 31 -13.26 2.93 8.33
C LYS A 31 -13.21 1.86 7.25
N PHE A 32 -13.42 2.25 5.99
CA PHE A 32 -13.45 1.33 4.84
C PHE A 32 -12.15 1.35 4.04
N ASN A 33 -11.12 2.05 4.53
CA ASN A 33 -9.81 2.15 3.88
C ASN A 33 -9.87 2.65 2.42
N MET A 34 -10.81 3.55 2.11
CA MET A 34 -11.08 4.11 0.77
C MET A 34 -10.03 5.15 0.38
N THR A 35 -8.81 4.68 0.16
CA THR A 35 -7.61 5.51 0.04
C THR A 35 -7.62 6.34 -1.26
N LYS A 36 -8.17 5.78 -2.35
CA LYS A 36 -8.29 6.49 -3.64
C LYS A 36 -9.33 7.60 -3.57
N GLU A 37 -10.49 7.30 -3.02
CA GLU A 37 -11.59 8.25 -2.84
C GLU A 37 -11.18 9.39 -1.92
N ALA A 38 -10.43 9.08 -0.85
CA ALA A 38 -9.84 10.11 0.01
C ALA A 38 -8.89 11.04 -0.76
N PHE A 39 -8.10 10.53 -1.70
CA PHE A 39 -7.19 11.33 -2.52
C PHE A 39 -7.93 12.22 -3.53
N ASP A 40 -8.93 11.68 -4.23
CA ASP A 40 -9.76 12.47 -5.13
C ASP A 40 -10.53 13.56 -4.36
N PHE A 41 -11.04 13.21 -3.18
CA PHE A 41 -11.67 14.15 -2.27
C PHE A 41 -10.70 15.25 -1.80
N SER A 42 -9.45 14.91 -1.48
CA SER A 42 -8.45 15.90 -1.03
C SER A 42 -8.15 16.97 -2.07
N LYS A 43 -8.09 16.57 -3.35
CA LYS A 43 -7.89 17.49 -4.48
C LYS A 43 -9.06 18.46 -4.60
N ASN A 44 -10.28 17.93 -4.62
CA ASN A 44 -11.49 18.72 -4.74
C ASN A 44 -11.67 19.67 -3.55
N LEU A 45 -11.41 19.19 -2.33
CA LEU A 45 -11.46 20.01 -1.12
C LEU A 45 -10.47 21.17 -1.17
N THR A 46 -9.23 20.92 -1.61
CA THR A 46 -8.21 21.97 -1.76
C THR A 46 -8.63 23.03 -2.79
N ILE A 47 -9.22 22.60 -3.92
CA ILE A 47 -9.75 23.50 -4.95
C ILE A 47 -10.89 24.35 -4.38
N LEU A 48 -11.83 23.74 -3.66
CA LEU A 48 -12.97 24.44 -3.04
C LEU A 48 -12.51 25.50 -2.04
N ILE A 49 -11.63 25.13 -1.10
CA ILE A 49 -11.13 26.06 -0.06
C ILE A 49 -10.37 27.24 -0.69
N ASN A 50 -9.51 26.98 -1.67
CA ASN A 50 -8.70 28.02 -2.30
C ASN A 50 -9.49 28.86 -3.32
N GLY A 51 -10.55 28.29 -3.90
CA GLY A 51 -11.42 28.94 -4.86
C GLY A 51 -12.44 29.88 -4.22
N PHE A 52 -12.74 29.72 -2.93
CA PHE A 52 -13.70 30.54 -2.21
C PHE A 52 -13.05 31.85 -1.71
N PRO A 53 -13.45 33.04 -2.23
CA PRO A 53 -12.81 34.29 -1.87
C PRO A 53 -12.97 34.65 -0.38
N ASN A 54 -11.87 35.04 0.27
CA ASN A 54 -11.83 35.46 1.68
C ASN A 54 -12.46 34.44 2.66
N PHE A 55 -12.40 33.14 2.35
CA PHE A 55 -13.06 32.10 3.16
C PHE A 55 -12.54 32.09 4.61
N LYS A 56 -11.22 32.24 4.79
CA LYS A 56 -10.57 32.28 6.10
C LYS A 56 -11.02 33.48 6.94
N GLU A 57 -11.19 34.64 6.30
CA GLU A 57 -11.57 35.89 6.96
C GLU A 57 -13.07 35.90 7.30
N ASN A 58 -13.91 35.43 6.37
CA ASN A 58 -15.37 35.45 6.53
C ASN A 58 -15.89 34.30 7.41
N TYR A 59 -15.22 33.14 7.38
CA TYR A 59 -15.65 31.91 8.06
C TYR A 59 -14.47 31.22 8.78
N PRO A 60 -13.77 31.89 9.72
CA PRO A 60 -12.53 31.38 10.32
C PRO A 60 -12.70 30.02 11.01
N TYR A 61 -13.83 29.79 11.67
CA TYR A 61 -14.13 28.51 12.34
C TYR A 61 -14.29 27.35 11.34
N LEU A 62 -15.04 27.57 10.24
CA LEU A 62 -15.20 26.54 9.21
C LEU A 62 -13.87 26.30 8.49
N PHE A 63 -13.10 27.36 8.21
CA PHE A 63 -11.79 27.23 7.62
C PHE A 63 -10.87 26.33 8.46
N GLU A 64 -10.84 26.50 9.78
CA GLU A 64 -10.06 25.65 10.69
C GLU A 64 -10.51 24.18 10.63
N ARG A 65 -11.82 23.92 10.64
CA ARG A 65 -12.36 22.55 10.50
C ARG A 65 -11.98 21.91 9.16
N TYR A 66 -12.02 22.68 8.08
CA TYR A 66 -11.61 22.20 6.77
C TYR A 66 -10.09 21.95 6.67
N GLN A 67 -9.27 22.74 7.36
CA GLN A 67 -7.84 22.46 7.48
C GLN A 67 -7.59 21.16 8.26
N ASP A 68 -8.33 20.95 9.35
CA ASP A 68 -8.26 19.70 10.11
C ASP A 68 -8.67 18.48 9.27
N LEU A 69 -9.77 18.59 8.52
CA LEU A 69 -10.18 17.57 7.56
C LEU A 69 -9.09 17.27 6.53
N ASN A 70 -8.48 18.31 5.96
CA ASN A 70 -7.40 18.14 5.00
C ASN A 70 -6.19 17.41 5.62
N LEU A 71 -5.86 17.67 6.89
CA LEU A 71 -4.82 16.94 7.62
C LEU A 71 -5.18 15.47 7.81
N GLN A 72 -6.43 15.16 8.20
CA GLN A 72 -6.92 13.78 8.33
C GLN A 72 -6.82 13.02 7.01
N ILE A 73 -7.20 13.65 5.90
CA ILE A 73 -7.14 13.05 4.57
C ILE A 73 -5.69 12.85 4.11
N LYS A 74 -4.79 13.75 4.46
CA LYS A 74 -3.35 13.58 4.18
C LYS A 74 -2.77 12.33 4.85
N TRP A 75 -3.20 12.00 6.06
CA TRP A 75 -2.84 10.73 6.71
C TRP A 75 -3.37 9.50 5.95
N LEU A 76 -4.59 9.57 5.40
CA LEU A 76 -5.13 8.49 4.57
C LEU A 76 -4.37 8.31 3.25
N THR A 77 -3.83 9.40 2.72
CA THR A 77 -3.26 9.49 1.37
C THR A 77 -1.74 9.61 1.35
N LEU A 78 -1.05 9.25 2.45
CA LEU A 78 0.43 9.30 2.58
C LEU A 78 1.18 8.75 1.37
N PHE A 79 0.65 7.68 0.75
CA PHE A 79 1.17 7.06 -0.46
C PHE A 79 1.44 8.07 -1.59
N TRP A 80 0.56 9.05 -1.80
CA TRP A 80 0.68 10.04 -2.87
C TRP A 80 1.39 11.33 -2.45
N LEU A 81 1.62 11.55 -1.16
CA LEU A 81 2.27 12.75 -0.68
C LEU A 81 3.75 12.80 -1.05
N SER A 82 4.26 14.02 -1.20
CA SER A 82 5.69 14.26 -1.30
C SER A 82 6.39 13.91 0.01
N GLU A 83 7.69 13.61 -0.07
CA GLU A 83 8.50 13.37 1.13
C GLU A 83 8.44 14.55 2.11
N ARG A 84 8.49 15.79 1.61
CA ARG A 84 8.40 17.00 2.44
C ARG A 84 7.10 17.07 3.22
N GLU A 85 5.98 16.76 2.59
CA GLU A 85 4.67 16.73 3.26
C GLU A 85 4.60 15.64 4.31
N ILE A 86 5.14 14.45 4.01
CA ILE A 86 5.23 13.35 4.99
C ILE A 86 6.04 13.82 6.21
N ILE A 87 7.25 14.33 6.01
CA ILE A 87 8.11 14.83 7.10
C ILE A 87 7.36 15.88 7.94
N PHE A 88 6.67 16.82 7.29
CA PHE A 88 5.87 17.85 7.97
C PHE A 88 4.75 17.25 8.82
N LEU A 89 4.03 16.23 8.33
CA LEU A 89 2.98 15.56 9.10
C LEU A 89 3.56 14.89 10.36
N PHE A 90 4.70 14.21 10.24
CA PHE A 90 5.35 13.55 11.38
C PHE A 90 5.99 14.52 12.37
N GLU A 91 6.48 15.67 11.91
CA GLU A 91 7.14 16.66 12.77
C GLU A 91 6.13 17.56 13.51
N GLU A 92 5.02 17.93 12.88
CA GLU A 92 4.13 18.99 13.38
C GLU A 92 2.69 18.53 13.63
N ASN A 93 2.25 17.38 13.10
CA ASN A 93 0.84 16.97 13.14
C ASN A 93 0.64 15.48 13.47
N PHE A 94 1.63 14.82 14.08
CA PHE A 94 1.57 13.39 14.37
C PHE A 94 0.49 13.05 15.39
N VAL A 95 0.18 13.95 16.34
CA VAL A 95 -0.89 13.67 17.33
C VAL A 95 -2.25 13.48 16.67
N LYS A 96 -2.49 14.13 15.53
CA LYS A 96 -3.73 14.01 14.74
C LYS A 96 -4.00 12.60 14.23
N VAL A 97 -2.96 11.76 14.07
CA VAL A 97 -3.15 10.37 13.65
C VAL A 97 -4.02 9.58 14.64
N PHE A 98 -4.02 9.96 15.91
CA PHE A 98 -4.77 9.28 16.97
C PHE A 98 -6.22 9.76 17.10
N GLU A 99 -6.63 10.73 16.30
CA GLU A 99 -8.04 11.15 16.17
C GLU A 99 -8.77 10.29 15.11
N LEU A 100 -8.03 9.53 14.31
CA LEU A 100 -8.56 8.64 13.28
C LEU A 100 -8.85 7.24 13.85
N GLU A 101 -10.13 6.94 14.07
CA GLU A 101 -10.56 5.62 14.53
C GLU A 101 -10.24 4.53 13.50
N PHE A 102 -9.78 3.35 13.94
CA PHE A 102 -9.43 2.22 13.07
C PHE A 102 -8.25 2.46 12.11
N PHE A 103 -7.54 3.58 12.26
CA PHE A 103 -6.43 3.92 11.38
C PHE A 103 -5.14 3.19 11.77
N ASP A 104 -4.55 2.48 10.82
CA ASP A 104 -3.21 1.90 10.95
C ASP A 104 -2.18 2.74 10.20
N ILE A 105 -1.42 3.53 10.94
CA ILE A 105 -0.37 4.39 10.40
C ILE A 105 0.76 3.60 9.74
N TRP A 106 1.09 2.41 10.26
CA TRP A 106 2.17 1.61 9.68
C TRP A 106 1.77 1.14 8.30
N GLU A 107 0.54 0.68 8.12
CA GLU A 107 0.05 0.28 6.79
C GLU A 107 0.17 1.44 5.79
N LYS A 108 -0.17 2.68 6.17
CA LYS A 108 -0.04 3.83 5.26
C LYS A 108 1.41 4.16 4.89
N ILE A 109 2.34 4.06 5.84
CA ILE A 109 3.76 4.23 5.56
C ILE A 109 4.29 3.07 4.71
N LYS A 110 3.91 1.84 5.03
CA LYS A 110 4.28 0.62 4.29
C LYS A 110 3.93 0.78 2.82
N LEU A 111 2.71 1.23 2.50
CA LEU A 111 2.31 1.51 1.13
C LEU A 111 3.21 2.57 0.48
N LYS A 112 3.52 3.66 1.18
CA LYS A 112 4.43 4.68 0.66
C LYS A 112 5.82 4.10 0.37
N LEU A 113 6.36 3.28 1.25
CA LEU A 113 7.67 2.65 1.08
C LEU A 113 7.69 1.65 -0.09
N ILE A 114 6.64 0.85 -0.26
CA ILE A 114 6.46 -0.05 -1.42
C ILE A 114 6.49 0.73 -2.73
N SER A 115 5.99 1.97 -2.75
CA SER A 115 6.03 2.81 -3.96
C SER A 115 7.45 3.28 -4.33
N ILE A 116 8.42 3.17 -3.42
CA ILE A 116 9.82 3.49 -3.66
C ILE A 116 10.54 2.22 -4.11
N SER A 117 11.08 2.24 -5.33
CA SER A 117 11.70 1.09 -5.99
C SER A 117 13.02 0.64 -5.38
N PHE A 118 13.75 1.59 -4.79
CA PHE A 118 15.10 1.39 -4.29
C PHE A 118 15.10 1.36 -2.76
N CYS A 119 15.61 0.29 -2.16
CA CYS A 119 15.43 0.02 -0.73
C CYS A 119 16.19 1.00 0.18
N GLU A 120 17.33 1.51 -0.25
CA GLU A 120 18.11 2.51 0.49
C GLU A 120 17.34 3.82 0.57
N ASP A 121 16.59 4.18 -0.47
CA ASP A 121 15.76 5.39 -0.46
C ASP A 121 14.54 5.20 0.45
N ARG A 122 14.05 3.95 0.61
CA ARG A 122 13.07 3.62 1.67
C ARG A 122 13.67 3.86 3.04
N ASP A 123 14.89 3.38 3.27
CA ASP A 123 15.61 3.57 4.54
C ASP A 123 15.95 5.05 4.79
N GLU A 124 16.26 5.82 3.74
CA GLU A 124 16.44 7.26 3.82
C GLU A 124 15.14 7.96 4.26
N LEU A 125 14.00 7.62 3.65
CA LEU A 125 12.70 8.14 4.06
C LEU A 125 12.36 7.76 5.51
N LYS A 126 12.56 6.50 5.90
CA LYS A 126 12.35 6.04 7.29
C LYS A 126 13.19 6.84 8.27
N LYS A 127 14.47 7.07 7.96
CA LYS A 127 15.38 7.88 8.77
C LYS A 127 14.88 9.31 8.92
N LYS A 128 14.44 9.94 7.83
CA LYS A 128 13.86 11.30 7.87
C LYS A 128 12.58 11.35 8.71
N ILE A 129 11.73 10.33 8.65
CA ILE A 129 10.54 10.20 9.50
C ILE A 129 10.94 10.06 10.98
N ILE A 130 11.94 9.22 11.30
CA ILE A 130 12.49 9.07 12.65
C ILE A 130 12.99 10.42 13.18
N GLU A 131 13.75 11.15 12.37
CA GLU A 131 14.28 12.47 12.74
C GLU A 131 13.16 13.49 12.95
N ALA A 132 12.11 13.47 12.11
CA ALA A 132 10.91 14.29 12.27
C ALA A 132 10.21 14.02 13.61
N LEU A 133 9.98 12.75 13.96
CA LEU A 133 9.40 12.35 15.25
C LEU A 133 10.26 12.79 16.45
N LEU A 134 11.59 12.75 16.32
CA LEU A 134 12.52 13.22 17.35
C LEU A 134 12.52 14.75 17.52
N ARG A 135 12.12 15.51 16.49
CA ARG A 135 11.94 16.96 16.56
C ARG A 135 10.52 17.37 16.96
N ASN A 136 9.55 16.46 16.88
CA ASN A 136 8.15 16.75 17.15
C ASN A 136 7.91 17.22 18.61
N LYS A 137 7.37 18.44 18.75
CA LYS A 137 7.14 19.10 20.05
C LYS A 137 5.69 19.03 20.53
N GLU A 138 4.80 18.38 19.78
CA GLU A 138 3.39 18.24 20.15
C GLU A 138 3.25 17.53 21.50
N ILE A 139 2.30 18.01 22.32
CA ILE A 139 1.99 17.38 23.60
C ILE A 139 1.26 16.06 23.33
N PHE A 140 1.89 14.97 23.75
CA PHE A 140 1.47 13.62 23.43
C PHE A 140 0.61 12.98 24.53
N THR A 141 0.97 13.23 25.79
CA THR A 141 0.27 12.70 26.96
C THR A 141 0.08 13.79 28.02
N SER A 142 -0.81 13.55 28.97
CA SER A 142 -1.09 14.48 30.07
C SER A 142 -0.06 14.45 31.22
N GLN A 143 0.66 13.33 31.39
CA GLN A 143 1.56 13.12 32.53
C GLN A 143 2.96 13.68 32.29
N ILE A 144 3.46 14.52 33.20
CA ILE A 144 4.85 15.01 33.17
C ILE A 144 5.82 13.83 33.25
N LEU A 145 6.84 13.84 32.38
CA LEU A 145 7.84 12.79 32.34
C LEU A 145 8.94 13.08 33.36
N VAL A 146 9.41 12.04 34.05
CA VAL A 146 10.51 12.15 35.00
C VAL A 146 11.63 11.20 34.58
N GLN A 147 12.84 11.73 34.46
CA GLN A 147 14.05 10.96 34.17
C GLN A 147 15.22 11.61 34.90
N ASP A 148 15.95 10.84 35.70
CA ASP A 148 17.11 11.31 36.48
C ASP A 148 16.77 12.55 37.35
N ASP A 149 15.63 12.49 38.05
CA ASP A 149 15.03 13.57 38.86
C ASP A 149 14.69 14.87 38.11
N LYS A 150 14.86 14.90 36.79
CA LYS A 150 14.46 16.02 35.93
C LYS A 150 13.05 15.81 35.38
N LYS A 151 12.29 16.91 35.32
CA LYS A 151 10.94 16.94 34.73
C LYS A 151 11.02 17.39 33.27
N TYR A 152 10.33 16.68 32.39
CA TYR A 152 10.24 16.99 30.97
C TYR A 152 8.78 17.18 30.55
N LYS A 153 8.56 18.06 29.57
CA LYS A 153 7.24 18.18 28.94
C LYS A 153 6.88 16.85 28.25
N PRO A 154 5.62 16.42 28.30
CA PRO A 154 5.20 15.15 27.70
C PRO A 154 5.01 15.23 26.18
N SER A 155 6.04 15.69 25.46
CA SER A 155 6.04 15.73 24.00
C SER A 155 6.51 14.40 23.39
N ILE A 156 6.20 14.18 22.11
CA ILE A 156 6.67 13.02 21.34
C ILE A 156 8.20 12.89 21.40
N SER A 157 8.91 13.98 21.08
CA SER A 157 10.37 14.07 21.17
C SER A 157 10.94 13.65 22.52
N ASN A 158 10.36 14.12 23.65
CA ASN A 158 10.86 13.78 24.97
C ASN A 158 10.56 12.32 25.36
N TRP A 159 9.42 11.78 24.94
CA TRP A 159 9.11 10.35 25.10
C TRP A 159 10.13 9.46 24.38
N LEU A 160 10.44 9.78 23.12
CA LEU A 160 11.42 9.05 22.32
C LEU A 160 12.85 9.24 22.82
N LEU A 161 13.21 10.43 23.33
CA LEU A 161 14.50 10.69 23.96
C LEU A 161 14.72 9.80 25.18
N ILE A 162 13.73 9.71 26.07
CA ILE A 162 13.80 8.86 27.27
C ILE A 162 13.89 7.39 26.86
N TYR A 163 13.07 6.97 25.90
CA TYR A 163 13.10 5.62 25.36
C TYR A 163 14.49 5.23 24.81
N ASN A 164 15.06 6.08 23.94
CA ASN A 164 16.38 5.86 23.36
C ASN A 164 17.52 5.91 24.38
N ARG A 165 17.42 6.74 25.43
CA ARG A 165 18.41 6.76 26.53
C ARG A 165 18.44 5.43 27.27
N LEU A 166 17.28 4.81 27.47
CA LEU A 166 17.15 3.58 28.26
C LEU A 166 17.46 2.31 27.46
N LEU A 167 17.09 2.26 26.17
CA LEU A 167 17.19 1.04 25.38
C LEU A 167 18.15 1.12 24.19
N GLY A 168 18.65 2.31 23.85
CA GLY A 168 19.49 2.57 22.69
C GLY A 168 18.71 2.91 21.42
N THR A 169 19.43 3.23 20.35
CA THR A 169 18.87 3.66 19.07
C THR A 169 18.75 2.54 18.03
N SER A 170 19.44 1.42 18.23
CA SER A 170 19.34 0.24 17.36
C SER A 170 17.95 -0.43 17.43
N PRO A 171 17.54 -1.21 16.42
CA PRO A 171 16.32 -2.03 16.48
C PRO A 171 16.33 -2.96 17.69
N LEU A 172 15.18 -3.11 18.35
CA LEU A 172 15.05 -3.93 19.56
C LEU A 172 14.15 -5.16 19.36
N PRO A 173 14.46 -6.30 20.01
CA PRO A 173 13.55 -7.43 20.05
C PRO A 173 12.22 -7.08 20.73
N ARG A 174 11.11 -7.65 20.24
CA ARG A 174 9.74 -7.45 20.77
C ARG A 174 9.64 -7.64 22.29
N LEU A 175 10.39 -8.60 22.86
CA LEU A 175 10.40 -8.85 24.30
C LEU A 175 10.93 -7.65 25.11
N LYS A 176 12.00 -6.99 24.65
CA LYS A 176 12.56 -5.81 25.34
C LYS A 176 11.59 -4.62 25.28
N ILE A 177 10.93 -4.43 24.15
CA ILE A 177 9.89 -3.39 23.98
C ILE A 177 8.73 -3.66 24.95
N ALA A 178 8.23 -4.89 25.00
CA ALA A 178 7.15 -5.27 25.91
C ALA A 178 7.54 -5.07 27.38
N GLN A 179 8.75 -5.46 27.78
CA GLN A 179 9.28 -5.23 29.12
C GLN A 179 9.31 -3.74 29.46
N PHE A 180 9.75 -2.88 28.53
CA PHE A 180 9.76 -1.43 28.74
C PHE A 180 8.35 -0.87 28.94
N LEU A 181 7.39 -1.23 28.06
CA LEU A 181 6.01 -0.75 28.13
C LEU A 181 5.30 -1.15 29.43
N VAL A 182 5.71 -2.26 30.07
CA VAL A 182 5.13 -2.73 31.33
C VAL A 182 5.86 -2.17 32.55
N SER A 183 7.19 -2.08 32.50
CA SER A 183 8.02 -1.81 33.69
C SER A 183 8.32 -0.33 33.92
N ASN A 184 8.37 0.48 32.88
CA ASN A 184 8.80 1.88 32.96
C ASN A 184 7.86 2.73 33.82
N SER A 185 8.43 3.54 34.72
CA SER A 185 7.68 4.34 35.70
C SER A 185 6.83 5.45 35.07
N ASN A 186 7.27 6.04 33.95
CA ASN A 186 6.49 7.03 33.21
C ASN A 186 5.30 6.35 32.51
N VAL A 187 5.52 5.20 31.86
CA VAL A 187 4.47 4.46 31.15
C VAL A 187 3.39 3.92 32.11
N LYS A 188 3.79 3.43 33.29
CA LYS A 188 2.84 2.93 34.30
C LYS A 188 1.77 3.95 34.69
N LYS A 189 2.13 5.24 34.74
CA LYS A 189 1.26 6.36 35.13
C LYS A 189 0.29 6.82 34.04
N LEU A 190 0.47 6.37 32.79
CA LEU A 190 -0.41 6.72 31.68
C LEU A 190 -1.82 6.13 31.85
N LYS A 191 -2.82 6.87 31.39
CA LYS A 191 -4.20 6.37 31.27
C LYS A 191 -4.27 5.27 30.18
N PRO A 192 -5.29 4.38 30.19
CA PRO A 192 -5.40 3.31 29.20
C PRO A 192 -5.29 3.78 27.74
N LEU A 193 -6.04 4.83 27.36
CA LEU A 193 -5.98 5.39 26.00
C LEU A 193 -4.59 5.96 25.66
N GLU A 194 -3.93 6.62 26.60
CA GLU A 194 -2.56 7.14 26.40
C GLU A 194 -1.54 6.01 26.26
N LYS A 195 -1.72 4.89 26.99
CA LYS A 195 -0.88 3.69 26.85
C LYS A 195 -1.00 3.08 25.46
N GLU A 196 -2.21 3.02 24.91
CA GLU A 196 -2.42 2.55 23.54
C GLU A 196 -1.73 3.48 22.53
N LYS A 197 -1.95 4.81 22.62
CA LYS A 197 -1.25 5.79 21.76
C LYS A 197 0.27 5.60 21.83
N PHE A 198 0.82 5.51 23.04
CA PHE A 198 2.26 5.33 23.24
C PHE A 198 2.77 4.01 22.68
N ARG A 199 2.02 2.92 22.84
CA ARG A 199 2.35 1.62 22.22
C ARG A 199 2.41 1.74 20.70
N THR A 200 1.42 2.40 20.08
CA THR A 200 1.42 2.63 18.63
C THR A 200 2.62 3.46 18.19
N LEU A 201 2.96 4.55 18.91
CA LEU A 201 4.15 5.36 18.64
C LEU A 201 5.43 4.51 18.70
N ILE A 202 5.63 3.72 19.77
CA ILE A 202 6.84 2.91 19.93
C ILE A 202 6.92 1.80 18.88
N ASN A 203 5.81 1.11 18.60
CA ASN A 203 5.78 0.07 17.58
C ASN A 203 6.12 0.65 16.21
N LEU A 204 5.54 1.79 15.85
CA LEU A 204 5.86 2.49 14.61
C LEU A 204 7.35 2.88 14.57
N TYR A 205 7.84 3.51 15.63
CA TYR A 205 9.24 3.95 15.73
C TYR A 205 10.22 2.80 15.56
N GLU A 206 9.95 1.63 16.16
CA GLU A 206 10.79 0.44 16.02
C GLU A 206 10.72 -0.17 14.63
N LYS A 207 9.55 -0.18 13.98
CA LYS A 207 9.43 -0.64 12.59
C LYS A 207 10.22 0.23 11.62
N LEU A 208 10.22 1.56 11.82
CA LEU A 208 11.01 2.50 11.01
C LEU A 208 12.53 2.29 11.15
N LYS A 209 13.01 1.64 12.22
CA LYS A 209 14.45 1.34 12.38
C LYS A 209 14.90 0.12 11.58
N LEU A 210 13.97 -0.74 11.16
CA LEU A 210 14.30 -1.94 10.41
C LEU A 210 14.64 -1.57 8.97
N SER A 211 15.79 -2.04 8.48
CA SER A 211 16.22 -1.76 7.11
C SER A 211 15.38 -2.53 6.10
N SER A 212 14.97 -1.87 5.01
CA SER A 212 14.29 -2.50 3.88
C SER A 212 15.15 -3.53 3.15
N LEU A 213 16.46 -3.61 3.45
CA LEU A 213 17.37 -4.64 2.93
C LEU A 213 17.37 -5.93 3.77
N THR A 214 16.64 -5.94 4.89
CA THR A 214 16.47 -7.10 5.76
C THR A 214 15.07 -7.66 5.62
N LEU A 215 14.88 -8.96 5.80
CA LEU A 215 13.55 -9.56 5.63
C LEU A 215 12.53 -9.04 6.65
N GLU A 216 12.99 -8.74 7.87
CA GLU A 216 12.19 -8.17 8.94
C GLU A 216 11.71 -6.75 8.62
N GLY A 217 12.57 -5.96 7.96
CA GLY A 217 12.27 -4.59 7.57
C GLY A 217 11.73 -4.44 6.15
N PHE A 218 11.62 -5.53 5.39
CA PHE A 218 11.13 -5.54 4.03
C PHE A 218 9.60 -5.39 4.01
N GLU A 219 9.12 -4.41 3.26
CA GLU A 219 7.72 -4.00 3.28
C GLU A 219 6.83 -4.80 2.34
N GLU A 220 7.38 -5.46 1.33
CA GLU A 220 6.54 -6.17 0.37
C GLU A 220 6.16 -7.55 0.92
N ASP A 221 4.90 -7.91 0.70
CA ASP A 221 4.43 -9.24 0.97
C ASP A 221 4.91 -10.15 -0.18
N ILE A 222 5.56 -11.26 0.17
CA ILE A 222 6.06 -12.23 -0.82
C ILE A 222 5.26 -13.52 -0.68
N SER A 223 4.44 -13.84 -1.67
CA SER A 223 3.83 -15.17 -1.77
C SER A 223 4.92 -16.20 -2.02
N VAL A 224 4.91 -17.30 -1.26
CA VAL A 224 5.92 -18.37 -1.34
C VAL A 224 5.22 -19.71 -1.52
N ASN A 225 5.79 -20.54 -2.40
CA ASN A 225 5.47 -21.95 -2.51
C ASN A 225 6.72 -22.76 -2.14
N GLU A 226 6.65 -23.49 -1.03
CA GLU A 226 7.72 -24.33 -0.50
C GLU A 226 7.18 -25.73 -0.24
N GLU A 227 7.67 -26.73 -1.00
CA GLU A 227 7.25 -28.13 -0.85
C GLU A 227 5.73 -28.33 -0.94
N GLY A 228 5.05 -27.55 -1.79
CA GLY A 228 3.59 -27.60 -1.94
C GLY A 228 2.81 -26.81 -0.88
N LYS A 229 3.48 -26.20 0.11
CA LYS A 229 2.84 -25.27 1.06
C LYS A 229 2.87 -23.87 0.48
N ILE A 230 1.68 -23.32 0.32
CA ILE A 230 1.49 -21.93 -0.10
C ILE A 230 1.37 -21.06 1.14
N GLY A 231 2.05 -19.93 1.15
CA GLY A 231 1.93 -18.94 2.20
C GLY A 231 2.47 -17.59 1.76
N VAL A 232 2.52 -16.65 2.70
CA VAL A 232 3.05 -15.31 2.45
C VAL A 232 4.07 -14.98 3.52
N ILE A 233 5.24 -14.51 3.13
CA ILE A 233 6.19 -13.88 4.05
C ILE A 233 5.80 -12.42 4.23
N LYS A 234 5.58 -12.03 5.49
CA LYS A 234 5.36 -10.63 5.88
C LYS A 234 6.25 -10.29 7.07
N GLU A 235 7.01 -9.20 6.97
CA GLU A 235 7.88 -8.72 8.05
C GLU A 235 8.81 -9.84 8.60
N GLY A 236 9.41 -10.63 7.71
CA GLY A 236 10.30 -11.72 8.09
C GLY A 236 9.63 -13.00 8.61
N ILE A 237 8.31 -13.06 8.67
CA ILE A 237 7.56 -14.20 9.21
C ILE A 237 6.77 -14.87 8.09
N PHE A 238 6.90 -16.19 7.96
CA PHE A 238 6.08 -16.97 7.05
C PHE A 238 4.70 -17.24 7.65
N TYR A 239 3.66 -16.82 6.96
CA TYR A 239 2.27 -17.08 7.29
C TYR A 239 1.73 -18.11 6.30
N PRO A 240 1.55 -19.39 6.69
CA PRO A 240 0.97 -20.38 5.81
C PRO A 240 -0.46 -19.97 5.44
N GLU A 241 -0.84 -20.13 4.17
CA GLU A 241 -2.23 -19.96 3.78
C GLU A 241 -3.03 -21.09 4.46
N ASN A 242 -4.02 -20.72 5.27
CA ASN A 242 -4.80 -21.73 5.99
C ASN A 242 -5.74 -22.45 5.01
N GLU A 243 -5.29 -23.57 4.46
CA GLU A 243 -6.04 -24.38 3.49
C GLU A 243 -7.45 -24.72 3.98
N LYS A 244 -7.63 -24.96 5.29
CA LYS A 244 -8.95 -25.23 5.87
C LYS A 244 -9.83 -23.98 5.87
N ALA A 245 -9.27 -22.81 6.18
CA ALA A 245 -10.00 -21.56 6.10
C ALA A 245 -10.41 -21.29 4.64
N ILE A 246 -9.48 -21.42 3.68
CA ILE A 246 -9.76 -21.26 2.25
C ILE A 246 -10.84 -22.24 1.79
N TYR A 247 -10.72 -23.52 2.16
CA TYR A 247 -11.72 -24.53 1.84
C TYR A 247 -13.09 -24.20 2.46
N SER A 248 -13.12 -23.76 3.72
CA SER A 248 -14.36 -23.38 4.39
C SER A 248 -15.00 -22.14 3.77
N TYR A 249 -14.19 -21.15 3.32
CA TYR A 249 -14.69 -19.98 2.59
C TYR A 249 -15.18 -20.35 1.19
N LYS A 250 -14.43 -21.15 0.44
CA LYS A 250 -14.85 -21.64 -0.89
C LYS A 250 -16.14 -22.46 -0.78
N LYS A 251 -16.23 -23.31 0.23
CA LYS A 251 -17.45 -24.07 0.53
C LYS A 251 -18.59 -23.13 0.92
N ALA A 252 -18.38 -22.14 1.79
CA ALA A 252 -19.41 -21.19 2.16
C ALA A 252 -19.88 -20.31 0.98
N ILE A 253 -18.98 -19.91 0.08
CA ILE A 253 -19.31 -19.20 -1.16
C ILE A 253 -20.13 -20.12 -2.07
N LYS A 254 -19.70 -21.36 -2.27
CA LYS A 254 -20.45 -22.35 -3.06
C LYS A 254 -21.82 -22.64 -2.45
N ASP A 255 -21.90 -22.84 -1.15
CA ASP A 255 -23.16 -23.05 -0.42
C ASP A 255 -24.08 -21.82 -0.51
N LEU A 256 -23.51 -20.60 -0.58
CA LEU A 256 -24.25 -19.36 -0.84
C LEU A 256 -24.74 -19.31 -2.29
N GLU A 257 -23.89 -19.58 -3.28
CA GLU A 257 -24.22 -19.65 -4.71
C GLU A 257 -25.31 -20.70 -4.99
N ASP A 258 -25.20 -21.87 -4.38
CA ASP A 258 -26.16 -22.99 -4.48
C ASP A 258 -27.46 -22.71 -3.70
N SER A 259 -27.49 -21.69 -2.84
CA SER A 259 -28.71 -21.34 -2.11
C SER A 259 -29.70 -20.60 -3.03
N ALA A 260 -30.92 -21.12 -3.14
CA ALA A 260 -32.04 -20.48 -3.86
C ALA A 260 -32.34 -19.04 -3.39
N LYS A 261 -31.80 -18.63 -2.23
CA LYS A 261 -31.88 -17.29 -1.67
C LYS A 261 -30.93 -16.31 -2.38
N PHE A 262 -29.79 -16.78 -2.87
CA PHE A 262 -28.79 -15.98 -3.58
C PHE A 262 -29.19 -15.74 -5.04
N GLU A 263 -29.77 -16.74 -5.72
CA GLU A 263 -30.42 -16.53 -7.03
C GLU A 263 -31.52 -15.47 -6.99
N LYS A 264 -32.33 -15.44 -5.92
CA LYS A 264 -33.38 -14.44 -5.72
C LYS A 264 -32.84 -13.01 -5.53
N ILE A 265 -31.64 -12.88 -4.95
CA ILE A 265 -30.94 -11.59 -4.74
C ILE A 265 -30.16 -11.17 -6.00
N LEU A 266 -29.63 -12.14 -6.76
CA LEU A 266 -28.89 -11.89 -7.99
C LEU A 266 -29.79 -11.64 -9.21
N GLN A 267 -31.02 -12.15 -9.27
CA GLN A 267 -31.91 -11.93 -10.41
C GLN A 267 -32.11 -10.43 -10.77
N PRO A 268 -32.32 -9.52 -9.79
CA PRO A 268 -32.36 -8.07 -10.06
C PRO A 268 -31.01 -7.49 -10.52
N LEU A 269 -29.87 -8.07 -10.11
CA LEU A 269 -28.53 -7.61 -10.45
C LEU A 269 -28.04 -8.13 -11.82
N LYS A 270 -28.37 -9.38 -12.17
CA LYS A 270 -28.10 -10.01 -13.47
C LYS A 270 -28.93 -9.36 -14.58
N GLN A 271 -30.15 -8.88 -14.30
CA GLN A 271 -30.94 -8.09 -15.26
C GLN A 271 -30.35 -6.69 -15.52
N LYS A 272 -29.43 -6.20 -14.67
CA LYS A 272 -28.80 -4.89 -14.82
C LYS A 272 -27.38 -4.94 -15.40
N ASN A 273 -26.71 -6.09 -15.39
CA ASN A 273 -25.37 -6.27 -15.96
C ASN A 273 -25.18 -7.73 -16.45
N ASN A 274 -24.94 -7.90 -17.76
CA ASN A 274 -24.51 -9.17 -18.36
C ASN A 274 -23.12 -9.57 -17.84
N ILE A 275 -23.06 -10.46 -16.85
CA ILE A 275 -21.82 -11.07 -16.34
C ILE A 275 -21.80 -12.53 -16.78
N VAL A 276 -20.69 -12.96 -17.39
CA VAL A 276 -20.40 -14.33 -17.81
C VAL A 276 -19.62 -15.04 -16.69
N GLU A 277 -20.14 -16.19 -16.23
CA GLU A 277 -19.51 -17.24 -15.38
C GLU A 277 -18.39 -17.96 -16.16
N ALA A 278 -17.35 -18.63 -15.65
CA ALA A 278 -16.79 -18.96 -14.33
C ALA A 278 -15.30 -19.39 -14.55
N TYR A 279 -14.49 -19.42 -13.48
CA TYR A 279 -13.11 -19.93 -13.51
C TYR A 279 -13.07 -21.47 -13.47
N PRO A 280 -12.17 -22.14 -14.23
CA PRO A 280 -11.80 -23.52 -13.92
C PRO A 280 -10.77 -23.54 -12.78
N SER A 281 -11.17 -24.06 -11.62
CA SER A 281 -10.25 -24.36 -10.52
C SER A 281 -9.62 -25.73 -10.74
N VAL A 282 -8.33 -25.79 -11.08
CA VAL A 282 -7.53 -27.00 -10.95
C VAL A 282 -6.76 -26.90 -9.63
N LEU A 283 -7.15 -27.70 -8.64
CA LEU A 283 -6.36 -27.95 -7.43
C LEU A 283 -5.62 -29.28 -7.62
N PRO A 284 -4.33 -29.38 -7.26
CA PRO A 284 -3.68 -30.67 -7.12
C PRO A 284 -4.23 -31.39 -5.87
N GLU A 285 -4.57 -32.67 -6.00
CA GLU A 285 -5.05 -33.49 -4.91
C GLU A 285 -3.92 -33.98 -4.00
N ASN A 286 -4.20 -33.91 -2.69
CA ASN A 286 -3.59 -34.63 -1.57
C ASN A 286 -2.19 -34.21 -1.07
N SER A 287 -2.18 -33.47 0.06
CA SER A 287 -1.34 -33.85 1.21
C SER A 287 -1.94 -33.33 2.53
N VAL A 288 -2.43 -34.24 3.37
CA VAL A 288 -2.81 -33.92 4.76
C VAL A 288 -1.56 -34.10 5.62
N GLY A 289 -0.85 -32.99 5.88
CA GLY A 289 0.31 -32.95 6.77
C GLY A 289 -0.05 -32.38 8.15
N THR A 290 0.30 -33.12 9.21
CA THR A 290 0.16 -32.72 10.61
C THR A 290 1.01 -31.47 10.94
N ASN A 291 0.41 -30.52 11.66
CA ASN A 291 1.08 -29.31 12.18
C ASN A 291 2.23 -29.67 13.14
N GLY A 292 3.44 -29.82 12.60
CA GLY A 292 4.68 -29.84 13.36
C GLY A 292 5.36 -28.47 13.27
N ILE A 293 5.78 -27.92 14.41
CA ILE A 293 6.69 -26.77 14.47
C ILE A 293 7.97 -27.19 13.72
N ARG A 294 8.24 -26.58 12.57
CA ARG A 294 9.44 -26.89 11.76
C ARG A 294 10.72 -26.52 12.53
N PRO A 295 11.81 -27.26 12.31
CA PRO A 295 13.11 -26.91 12.87
C PRO A 295 13.60 -25.58 12.28
N ILE A 296 14.09 -24.69 13.16
CA ILE A 296 14.55 -23.31 12.88
C ILE A 296 15.54 -23.23 11.69
N LYS A 297 16.29 -24.29 11.38
CA LYS A 297 17.30 -24.30 10.31
C LYS A 297 16.73 -24.27 8.89
N GLU A 298 15.61 -24.93 8.62
CA GLU A 298 15.02 -24.95 7.27
C GLU A 298 14.44 -23.58 6.90
N GLU A 299 13.77 -22.94 7.86
CA GLU A 299 13.18 -21.60 7.71
C GLU A 299 14.23 -20.52 7.42
N ILE A 300 15.45 -20.65 7.98
CA ILE A 300 16.56 -19.73 7.72
C ILE A 300 17.03 -19.83 6.25
N SER A 301 17.10 -21.04 5.68
CA SER A 301 17.61 -21.23 4.31
C SER A 301 16.70 -20.61 3.23
N THR A 302 15.38 -20.67 3.43
CA THR A 302 14.40 -20.13 2.48
C THR A 302 14.39 -18.60 2.50
N LYS A 303 14.56 -18.00 3.70
CA LYS A 303 14.69 -16.55 3.86
C LYS A 303 15.93 -16.01 3.13
N GLU A 304 17.08 -16.66 3.29
CA GLU A 304 18.32 -16.28 2.60
C GLU A 304 18.18 -16.38 1.08
N LYS A 305 17.53 -17.43 0.56
CA LYS A 305 17.26 -17.58 -0.88
C LYS A 305 16.35 -16.47 -1.42
N ILE A 306 15.31 -16.09 -0.67
CA ILE A 306 14.39 -15.02 -1.05
C ILE A 306 15.12 -13.69 -1.12
N LEU A 307 15.90 -13.36 -0.08
CA LEU A 307 16.73 -12.15 -0.07
C LEU A 307 17.72 -12.14 -1.24
N ALA A 308 18.43 -13.24 -1.45
CA ALA A 308 19.39 -13.35 -2.55
C ALA A 308 18.69 -13.18 -3.92
N GLY A 309 17.54 -13.82 -4.13
CA GLY A 309 16.77 -13.71 -5.37
C GLY A 309 16.19 -12.30 -5.57
N TYR A 310 15.63 -11.70 -4.53
CA TYR A 310 14.96 -10.40 -4.59
C TYR A 310 15.95 -9.23 -4.67
N PHE A 311 17.10 -9.31 -4.00
CA PHE A 311 18.10 -8.23 -4.00
C PHE A 311 19.17 -8.38 -5.09
N LYS A 312 19.19 -9.48 -5.86
CA LYS A 312 20.05 -9.58 -7.05
C LYS A 312 19.67 -8.52 -8.10
N GLY A 313 20.61 -7.76 -8.63
CA GLY A 313 20.30 -6.71 -9.60
C GLY A 313 19.81 -5.41 -8.95
N HIS A 314 20.44 -5.07 -7.82
CA HIS A 314 20.09 -3.90 -7.03
C HIS A 314 20.43 -2.56 -7.73
N LEU A 315 21.46 -2.52 -8.58
CA LEU A 315 21.85 -1.31 -9.32
C LEU A 315 20.81 -0.93 -10.37
N GLU A 316 20.19 -1.92 -11.00
CA GLU A 316 19.13 -1.77 -11.98
C GLU A 316 17.90 -1.10 -11.34
N GLN A 317 17.59 -1.41 -10.08
CA GLN A 317 16.51 -0.75 -9.33
C GLN A 317 16.77 0.75 -9.13
N LYS A 318 18.04 1.14 -8.93
CA LYS A 318 18.41 2.56 -8.80
C LYS A 318 18.21 3.32 -10.11
N VAL A 319 18.53 2.69 -11.25
CA VAL A 319 18.31 3.29 -12.57
C VAL A 319 16.82 3.48 -12.84
N ILE A 320 16.01 2.45 -12.58
CA ILE A 320 14.55 2.52 -12.68
C ILE A 320 14.01 3.66 -11.81
N TYR A 321 14.46 3.77 -10.56
CA TYR A 321 14.02 4.83 -9.65
C TYR A 321 14.36 6.24 -10.15
N ASN A 322 15.55 6.43 -10.73
CA ASN A 322 15.91 7.73 -11.30
C ASN A 322 14.98 8.10 -12.47
N PHE A 323 14.65 7.15 -13.35
CA PHE A 323 13.65 7.38 -14.39
C PHE A 323 12.25 7.65 -13.82
N GLU A 324 11.85 7.00 -12.73
CA GLU A 324 10.56 7.29 -12.09
C GLU A 324 10.50 8.75 -11.64
N ARG A 325 11.57 9.27 -11.03
CA ARG A 325 11.65 10.67 -10.60
C ARG A 325 11.57 11.63 -11.78
N GLU A 326 12.35 11.39 -12.82
CA GLU A 326 12.34 12.18 -14.06
C GLU A 326 10.93 12.21 -14.67
N ILE A 327 10.30 11.05 -14.85
CA ILE A 327 8.96 10.94 -15.42
C ILE A 327 7.93 11.65 -14.53
N ILE A 328 7.99 11.49 -13.21
CA ILE A 328 7.06 12.19 -12.29
C ILE A 328 7.23 13.71 -12.39
N ASP A 329 8.46 14.20 -12.45
CA ASP A 329 8.76 15.63 -12.53
C ASP A 329 8.29 16.23 -13.86
N ASP A 330 8.46 15.52 -14.97
CA ASP A 330 8.07 15.98 -16.31
C ASP A 330 6.56 15.88 -16.56
N THR A 331 5.94 14.78 -16.11
CA THR A 331 4.52 14.50 -16.40
C THR A 331 3.58 15.06 -15.35
N LYS A 332 4.07 15.34 -14.14
CA LYS A 332 3.25 15.63 -12.95
C LYS A 332 2.21 14.55 -12.69
N LYS A 333 2.56 13.29 -12.98
CA LYS A 333 1.70 12.10 -12.89
C LYS A 333 0.46 12.13 -13.82
N ASP A 334 0.53 12.88 -14.92
CA ASP A 334 -0.47 12.83 -15.99
C ASP A 334 -0.40 11.48 -16.71
N SER A 335 -1.47 10.69 -16.62
CA SER A 335 -1.50 9.32 -17.12
C SER A 335 -1.28 9.23 -18.63
N GLU A 336 -1.81 10.17 -19.41
CA GLU A 336 -1.66 10.16 -20.86
C GLU A 336 -0.23 10.48 -21.29
N LYS A 337 0.43 11.43 -20.62
CA LYS A 337 1.86 11.70 -20.84
C LYS A 337 2.73 10.50 -20.47
N ILE A 338 2.43 9.81 -19.36
CA ILE A 338 3.16 8.60 -18.97
C ILE A 338 2.95 7.48 -19.98
N LYS A 339 1.72 7.28 -20.48
CA LYS A 339 1.42 6.30 -21.56
C LYS A 339 2.21 6.60 -22.84
N ILE A 340 2.42 7.86 -23.18
CA ILE A 340 3.28 8.25 -24.33
C ILE A 340 4.73 7.82 -24.09
N ILE A 341 5.29 8.11 -22.90
CA ILE A 341 6.66 7.71 -22.54
C ILE A 341 6.81 6.19 -22.58
N LEU A 342 5.85 5.46 -22.00
CA LEU A 342 5.84 4.00 -22.04
C LEU A 342 5.86 3.48 -23.47
N LYS A 343 4.99 4.00 -24.35
CA LYS A 343 4.94 3.57 -25.76
C LYS A 343 6.26 3.78 -26.48
N GLN A 344 6.93 4.90 -26.24
CA GLN A 344 8.26 5.17 -26.82
C GLN A 344 9.29 4.13 -26.33
N ALA A 345 9.33 3.88 -25.02
CA ALA A 345 10.22 2.91 -24.39
C ALA A 345 9.93 1.44 -24.79
N LEU A 346 8.72 1.14 -25.29
CA LEU A 346 8.36 -0.18 -25.83
C LEU A 346 8.71 -0.35 -27.32
N VAL A 347 8.79 0.75 -28.08
CA VAL A 347 9.15 0.71 -29.51
C VAL A 347 10.66 0.56 -29.69
N VAL A 348 11.43 1.36 -28.94
CA VAL A 348 12.87 1.19 -28.78
C VAL A 348 13.06 0.69 -27.36
N PRO A 349 13.31 -0.61 -27.14
CA PRO A 349 13.30 -1.21 -25.80
C PRO A 349 14.25 -0.51 -24.83
N GLU A 350 13.70 0.41 -24.02
CA GLU A 350 14.35 1.07 -22.89
C GLU A 350 13.76 0.44 -21.62
N ILE A 351 14.29 -0.72 -21.23
CA ILE A 351 13.69 -1.62 -20.22
C ILE A 351 13.40 -0.86 -18.91
N GLU A 352 14.39 -0.15 -18.38
CA GLU A 352 14.29 0.53 -17.09
C GLU A 352 13.25 1.66 -17.13
N LYS A 353 13.21 2.41 -18.23
CA LYS A 353 12.27 3.51 -18.45
C LYS A 353 10.83 3.00 -18.64
N ALA A 354 10.67 1.89 -19.35
CA ALA A 354 9.37 1.24 -19.50
C ALA A 354 8.85 0.73 -18.15
N ILE A 355 9.70 0.07 -17.34
CA ILE A 355 9.33 -0.39 -15.99
C ILE A 355 8.96 0.81 -15.11
N ALA A 356 9.76 1.88 -15.11
CA ALA A 356 9.47 3.10 -14.37
C ALA A 356 8.08 3.68 -14.72
N ALA A 357 7.78 3.81 -16.03
CA ALA A 357 6.49 4.30 -16.48
C ALA A 357 5.32 3.39 -16.06
N LEU A 358 5.48 2.07 -16.18
CA LEU A 358 4.48 1.09 -15.71
C LEU A 358 4.24 1.21 -14.20
N LYS A 359 5.30 1.40 -13.40
CA LYS A 359 5.18 1.53 -11.94
C LYS A 359 4.40 2.77 -11.56
N ILE A 360 4.66 3.90 -12.22
CA ILE A 360 3.89 5.12 -11.98
C ILE A 360 2.41 4.91 -12.37
N LEU A 361 2.13 4.25 -13.50
CA LEU A 361 0.76 3.90 -13.89
C LEU A 361 0.08 2.98 -12.87
N ALA A 362 0.79 2.01 -12.28
CA ALA A 362 0.26 1.16 -11.22
C ALA A 362 -0.06 1.98 -9.96
N GLN A 363 0.83 2.92 -9.56
CA GLN A 363 0.62 3.80 -8.41
C GLN A 363 -0.61 4.72 -8.54
N ILE A 364 -1.00 5.08 -9.77
CA ILE A 364 -2.21 5.88 -10.02
C ILE A 364 -3.41 5.03 -10.49
N ASN A 365 -3.31 3.70 -10.39
CA ASN A 365 -4.33 2.74 -10.79
C ASN A 365 -4.79 2.87 -12.27
N GLU A 366 -3.86 3.20 -13.16
CA GLU A 366 -4.05 3.34 -14.61
C GLU A 366 -3.37 2.20 -15.40
N LEU A 367 -2.56 1.36 -14.73
CA LEU A 367 -1.93 0.20 -15.37
C LEU A 367 -2.96 -0.75 -16.01
N PRO A 368 -4.07 -1.14 -15.33
CA PRO A 368 -5.08 -2.01 -15.95
C PRO A 368 -5.71 -1.39 -17.21
N GLU A 369 -5.78 -0.06 -17.26
CA GLU A 369 -6.41 0.71 -18.36
C GLU A 369 -5.55 0.75 -19.62
N LEU A 370 -4.31 0.27 -19.58
CA LEU A 370 -3.43 0.17 -20.75
C LEU A 370 -4.01 -0.72 -21.87
N VAL A 371 -4.88 -1.67 -21.55
CA VAL A 371 -5.57 -2.49 -22.56
C VAL A 371 -6.47 -1.67 -23.48
N LYS A 372 -6.83 -0.45 -23.08
CA LYS A 372 -7.66 0.48 -23.86
C LYS A 372 -6.84 1.28 -24.87
N ASP A 373 -5.52 1.34 -24.73
CA ASP A 373 -4.66 1.92 -25.76
C ASP A 373 -4.68 1.02 -26.99
N GLU A 374 -4.95 1.59 -28.17
CA GLU A 374 -5.17 0.83 -29.41
C GLU A 374 -4.01 -0.11 -29.75
N LYS A 375 -2.76 0.38 -29.64
CA LYS A 375 -1.57 -0.38 -30.03
C LYS A 375 -1.25 -1.46 -29.00
N ILE A 376 -1.30 -1.11 -27.71
CA ILE A 376 -1.02 -2.07 -26.63
C ILE A 376 -2.11 -3.13 -26.58
N GLY A 377 -3.38 -2.70 -26.61
CA GLY A 377 -4.56 -3.56 -26.57
C GLY A 377 -4.60 -4.54 -27.73
N GLN A 378 -4.38 -4.09 -28.97
CA GLN A 378 -4.37 -4.99 -30.13
C GLN A 378 -3.25 -6.03 -30.05
N GLY A 379 -2.04 -5.62 -29.65
CA GLY A 379 -0.94 -6.58 -29.47
C GLY A 379 -1.20 -7.55 -28.31
N PHE A 380 -1.87 -7.10 -27.24
CA PHE A 380 -2.25 -7.95 -26.13
C PHE A 380 -3.34 -8.97 -26.52
N ILE A 381 -4.31 -8.62 -27.36
CA ILE A 381 -5.29 -9.58 -27.92
C ILE A 381 -4.61 -10.68 -28.71
N VAL A 382 -3.61 -10.34 -29.53
CA VAL A 382 -2.84 -11.33 -30.29
C VAL A 382 -2.12 -12.28 -29.33
N PHE A 383 -1.47 -11.74 -28.30
CA PHE A 383 -0.84 -12.55 -27.25
C PHE A 383 -1.83 -13.48 -26.52
N LEU A 384 -3.01 -12.99 -26.17
CA LEU A 384 -4.05 -13.82 -25.55
C LEU A 384 -4.51 -14.96 -26.48
N SER A 385 -4.65 -14.66 -27.77
CA SER A 385 -5.03 -15.66 -28.78
C SER A 385 -3.97 -16.76 -28.92
N GLU A 386 -2.68 -16.42 -28.82
CA GLU A 386 -1.57 -17.40 -28.80
C GLU A 386 -1.62 -18.31 -27.56
N LEU A 387 -2.18 -17.83 -26.45
CA LEU A 387 -2.44 -18.64 -25.24
C LEU A 387 -3.75 -19.44 -25.31
N GLY A 388 -4.48 -19.37 -26.42
CA GLY A 388 -5.77 -20.05 -26.60
C GLY A 388 -6.97 -19.32 -25.98
N GLU A 389 -6.81 -18.08 -25.53
CA GLU A 389 -7.89 -17.26 -24.99
C GLU A 389 -8.53 -16.44 -26.12
N THR A 390 -9.81 -16.68 -26.39
CA THR A 390 -10.59 -15.90 -27.37
C THR A 390 -11.32 -14.76 -26.68
N ILE A 391 -10.85 -13.53 -26.87
CA ILE A 391 -11.43 -12.33 -26.24
C ILE A 391 -11.58 -11.20 -27.26
N THR A 392 -12.65 -10.41 -27.11
CA THR A 392 -12.86 -9.21 -27.93
C THR A 392 -12.28 -7.96 -27.25
N VAL A 393 -12.13 -6.88 -28.03
CA VAL A 393 -11.73 -5.55 -27.51
C VAL A 393 -12.70 -5.07 -26.42
N ASP A 394 -14.00 -5.33 -26.58
CA ASP A 394 -15.00 -4.90 -25.62
C ASP A 394 -14.97 -5.73 -24.33
N ASP A 395 -14.62 -7.02 -24.42
CA ASP A 395 -14.37 -7.86 -23.24
C ASP A 395 -13.18 -7.32 -22.44
N LEU A 396 -12.06 -6.98 -23.10
CA LEU A 396 -10.91 -6.38 -22.43
C LEU A 396 -11.23 -5.07 -21.73
N LYS A 397 -12.04 -4.21 -22.34
CA LYS A 397 -12.46 -2.95 -21.70
C LYS A 397 -13.25 -3.18 -20.41
N ARG A 398 -14.03 -4.27 -20.34
CA ARG A 398 -14.82 -4.63 -19.16
C ARG A 398 -13.98 -5.34 -18.10
N LEU A 399 -13.00 -6.13 -18.54
CA LEU A 399 -12.19 -6.99 -17.70
C LEU A 399 -10.81 -6.39 -17.37
N SER A 400 -10.58 -5.12 -17.74
CA SER A 400 -9.30 -4.42 -17.56
C SER A 400 -8.81 -4.53 -16.12
N ASN A 401 -9.69 -4.30 -15.15
CA ASN A 401 -9.39 -4.36 -13.71
C ASN A 401 -9.33 -5.78 -13.12
N SER A 402 -9.47 -6.83 -13.94
CA SER A 402 -9.34 -8.20 -13.42
C SER A 402 -7.87 -8.55 -13.15
N ILE A 403 -7.64 -9.34 -12.11
CA ILE A 403 -6.30 -9.80 -11.74
C ILE A 403 -5.70 -10.66 -12.85
N LYS A 404 -6.50 -11.55 -13.47
CA LYS A 404 -6.06 -12.42 -14.58
C LYS A 404 -5.51 -11.59 -15.73
N TYR A 405 -6.26 -10.63 -16.25
CA TYR A 405 -5.81 -9.86 -17.43
C TYR A 405 -4.73 -8.85 -17.09
N THR A 406 -4.72 -8.27 -15.88
CA THR A 406 -3.60 -7.42 -15.44
C THR A 406 -2.30 -8.23 -15.33
N ASN A 407 -2.37 -9.46 -14.80
CA ASN A 407 -1.25 -10.40 -14.77
C ASN A 407 -0.73 -10.73 -16.17
N LEU A 408 -1.63 -11.16 -17.06
CA LEU A 408 -1.26 -11.49 -18.44
C LEU A 408 -0.73 -10.26 -19.20
N LEU A 409 -1.26 -9.07 -18.95
CA LEU A 409 -0.79 -7.82 -19.55
C LEU A 409 0.64 -7.50 -19.12
N LEU A 410 0.94 -7.61 -17.82
CA LEU A 410 2.30 -7.42 -17.32
C LEU A 410 3.25 -8.47 -17.90
N GLN A 411 2.85 -9.73 -17.97
CA GLN A 411 3.64 -10.78 -18.63
C GLN A 411 3.93 -10.44 -20.10
N TYR A 412 2.91 -10.04 -20.85
CA TYR A 412 3.06 -9.62 -22.25
C TYR A 412 4.06 -8.47 -22.39
N ILE A 413 3.95 -7.43 -21.57
CA ILE A 413 4.84 -6.28 -21.66
C ILE A 413 6.27 -6.65 -21.22
N LEU A 414 6.42 -7.26 -20.03
CA LEU A 414 7.73 -7.53 -19.45
C LEU A 414 8.49 -8.63 -20.20
N LYS A 415 7.82 -9.75 -20.56
CA LYS A 415 8.46 -10.87 -21.25
C LYS A 415 8.51 -10.65 -22.76
N ASN A 416 7.37 -10.36 -23.39
CA ASN A 416 7.29 -10.37 -24.85
C ASN A 416 7.75 -9.04 -25.47
N LYS A 417 7.53 -7.89 -24.83
CA LYS A 417 7.97 -6.59 -25.36
C LYS A 417 9.35 -6.17 -24.88
N LEU A 418 9.66 -6.40 -23.61
CA LEU A 418 10.97 -6.03 -23.04
C LEU A 418 12.00 -7.18 -23.06
N GLY A 419 11.59 -8.40 -23.41
CA GLY A 419 12.51 -9.53 -23.53
C GLY A 419 13.05 -10.05 -22.20
N LEU A 420 12.40 -9.76 -21.09
CA LEU A 420 12.83 -10.22 -19.76
C LEU A 420 12.60 -11.72 -19.60
N SER A 421 13.46 -12.36 -18.81
CA SER A 421 13.28 -13.75 -18.42
C SER A 421 12.00 -13.95 -17.58
N GLU A 422 11.50 -15.18 -17.51
CA GLU A 422 10.37 -15.52 -16.63
C GLU A 422 10.63 -15.07 -15.18
N ASN A 423 11.82 -15.38 -14.65
CA ASN A 423 12.20 -15.04 -13.29
C ASN A 423 12.29 -13.52 -13.07
N ASP A 424 12.95 -12.78 -13.98
CA ASP A 424 13.16 -11.34 -13.80
C ASP A 424 11.85 -10.56 -13.99
N SER A 425 11.03 -10.97 -14.96
CA SER A 425 9.69 -10.38 -15.15
C SER A 425 8.79 -10.63 -13.95
N ALA A 426 8.74 -11.86 -13.42
CA ALA A 426 7.95 -12.20 -12.25
C ALA A 426 8.45 -11.45 -11.00
N LYS A 427 9.76 -11.34 -10.82
CA LYS A 427 10.36 -10.56 -9.74
C LYS A 427 9.90 -9.09 -9.75
N ILE A 428 9.91 -8.44 -10.92
CA ILE A 428 9.34 -7.08 -11.06
C ILE A 428 7.82 -7.12 -10.82
N GLY A 429 7.14 -8.19 -11.27
CA GLY A 429 5.75 -8.48 -10.98
C GLY A 429 5.39 -8.46 -9.48
N VAL A 430 6.29 -8.86 -8.58
CA VAL A 430 6.08 -8.74 -7.12
C VAL A 430 5.85 -7.29 -6.71
N GLN A 431 6.62 -6.35 -7.27
CA GLN A 431 6.49 -4.93 -6.97
C GLN A 431 5.14 -4.40 -7.47
N PHE A 432 4.74 -4.78 -8.68
CA PHE A 432 3.42 -4.43 -9.22
C PHE A 432 2.28 -5.02 -8.40
N ALA A 433 2.37 -6.29 -8.01
CA ALA A 433 1.39 -6.96 -7.17
C ALA A 433 1.21 -6.21 -5.84
N ASN A 434 2.32 -5.80 -5.20
CA ASN A 434 2.28 -5.04 -3.95
C ASN A 434 1.72 -3.62 -4.14
N ILE A 435 2.08 -2.90 -5.20
CA ILE A 435 1.51 -1.58 -5.50
C ILE A 435 0.00 -1.68 -5.78
N LEU A 436 -0.42 -2.63 -6.61
CA LEU A 436 -1.81 -2.81 -6.98
C LEU A 436 -2.67 -3.35 -5.81
N SER A 437 -2.04 -4.04 -4.86
CA SER A 437 -2.73 -4.55 -3.66
C SER A 437 -3.37 -3.45 -2.81
N VAL A 438 -2.91 -2.20 -2.96
CA VAL A 438 -3.52 -0.99 -2.39
C VAL A 438 -4.98 -0.85 -2.82
N PHE A 439 -5.27 -1.15 -4.09
CA PHE A 439 -6.60 -1.01 -4.69
C PHE A 439 -7.39 -2.31 -4.62
N ASN A 440 -6.72 -3.46 -4.74
CA ASN A 440 -7.33 -4.76 -4.57
C ASN A 440 -6.31 -5.79 -4.05
N ARG A 441 -6.50 -6.25 -2.82
CA ARG A 441 -5.59 -7.17 -2.11
C ARG A 441 -5.30 -8.47 -2.88
N ASP A 442 -6.20 -8.90 -3.76
CA ASP A 442 -6.04 -10.12 -4.54
C ASP A 442 -4.90 -10.03 -5.57
N PHE A 443 -4.47 -8.81 -5.96
CA PHE A 443 -3.29 -8.63 -6.80
C PHE A 443 -2.01 -9.20 -6.15
N GLY A 444 -1.94 -9.33 -4.83
CA GLY A 444 -0.82 -9.97 -4.13
C GLY A 444 -0.57 -11.44 -4.52
N LYS A 445 -1.52 -12.08 -5.23
CA LYS A 445 -1.43 -13.47 -5.69
C LYS A 445 -0.91 -13.62 -7.11
N MET A 446 -0.59 -12.54 -7.81
CA MET A 446 -0.14 -12.59 -9.22
C MET A 446 1.22 -13.28 -9.41
N VAL A 447 2.06 -13.23 -8.39
CA VAL A 447 3.43 -13.75 -8.41
C VAL A 447 3.71 -14.47 -7.11
N TYR A 448 4.50 -15.53 -7.18
CA TYR A 448 5.04 -16.22 -6.02
C TYR A 448 6.52 -16.56 -6.21
N PHE A 449 7.23 -16.73 -5.09
CA PHE A 449 8.58 -17.27 -5.05
C PHE A 449 8.51 -18.79 -4.92
N ASN A 450 9.10 -19.50 -5.88
CA ASN A 450 9.27 -20.95 -5.84
C ASN A 450 10.56 -21.27 -5.07
N ALA A 451 10.43 -21.70 -3.81
CA ALA A 451 11.57 -21.92 -2.92
C ALA A 451 12.48 -23.09 -3.37
N ASP A 452 11.90 -24.08 -4.04
CA ASP A 452 12.62 -25.25 -4.54
C ASP A 452 13.59 -24.86 -5.66
N LYS A 453 13.16 -23.95 -6.53
CA LYS A 453 13.96 -23.45 -7.67
C LYS A 453 14.74 -22.19 -7.37
N GLY A 454 14.38 -21.47 -6.29
CA GLY A 454 14.99 -20.18 -5.97
C GLY A 454 14.63 -19.08 -6.97
N GLU A 455 13.44 -19.15 -7.58
CA GLU A 455 13.01 -18.27 -8.68
C GLU A 455 11.61 -17.71 -8.42
N PHE A 456 11.35 -16.49 -8.90
CA PHE A 456 10.01 -15.91 -8.97
C PHE A 456 9.24 -16.44 -10.19
N ARG A 457 7.93 -16.64 -10.03
CA ARG A 457 7.04 -17.14 -11.07
C ARG A 457 5.70 -16.43 -11.06
N TRP A 458 5.14 -16.21 -12.23
CA TRP A 458 3.75 -15.80 -12.36
C TRP A 458 2.81 -16.94 -11.94
N SER A 459 1.72 -16.60 -11.27
CA SER A 459 0.67 -17.53 -10.82
C SER A 459 -0.28 -17.95 -11.93
#